data_AF-A0A661C807-F1
#
_entry.id   AF-A0A661C807-F1
#
_cell.length_a   1.000
_cell.length_b   1.000
_cell.length_c   1.000
_cell.angle_alpha   90.00
_cell.angle_beta   90.00
_cell.angle_gamma   90.00
#
_symmetry.space_group_name_H-M   'P 1'
#
loop_
_entity.id
_entity.type
_entity.pdbx_description
1 polymer ?
#
loop_
_entity_poly.entity_id
_entity_poly.type
_entity_poly.pdbx_seq_one_letter_code
_entity_poly.pdbx_strand_id
1 'polypeptide(L)'
;MCTKRLMFYMKNATSAANSIRVAVGAETGLGVAWAEGDHEDNSNTTSTHDTEGGHIDFAPVDEIQIELPRFLRQSFGHASYERILYGGGLVSL
;
A
#
# COMPACT_ATOMS: atom_id res chain seq x y z
N MET A 1 -3.06 8.53 16.11
CA MET A 1 -2.17 7.58 15.43
C MET A 1 -2.85 6.21 15.47
N CYS A 2 -3.49 5.81 14.37
CA CYS A 2 -4.28 4.58 14.30
C CYS A 2 -3.36 3.45 13.83
N THR A 3 -2.98 2.54 14.72
CA THR A 3 -2.18 1.37 14.38
C THR A 3 -3.08 0.38 13.64
N LYS A 4 -3.16 0.50 12.31
CA LYS A 4 -3.91 -0.44 11.48
C LYS A 4 -3.07 -1.70 11.31
N ARG A 5 -3.29 -2.67 12.21
CA ARG A 5 -2.69 -4.00 12.12
C ARG A 5 -3.35 -4.74 10.95
N LEU A 6 -2.71 -4.73 9.80
CA LEU A 6 -3.27 -5.30 8.57
C LEU A 6 -2.84 -6.76 8.46
N MET A 7 -3.71 -7.67 8.90
CA MET A 7 -3.45 -9.11 8.80
C MET A 7 -3.71 -9.57 7.36
N PHE A 8 -2.66 -9.59 6.53
CA PHE A 8 -2.74 -10.13 5.17
C PHE A 8 -2.66 -11.66 5.17
N TYR A 9 -3.72 -12.32 4.69
CA TYR A 9 -3.69 -13.74 4.36
C TYR A 9 -3.38 -13.92 2.87
N MET A 10 -2.10 -14.19 2.55
CA MET A 10 -1.71 -14.50 1.17
C MET A 10 -2.08 -15.93 0.80
N LYS A 11 -3.21 -16.12 0.12
CA LYS A 11 -3.61 -17.42 -0.43
C LYS A 11 -3.03 -17.60 -1.84
N ASN A 12 -2.31 -18.71 -2.08
CA ASN A 12 -1.75 -19.11 -3.39
C ASN A 12 -0.60 -18.26 -3.96
N ALA A 13 0.33 -17.81 -3.14
CA ALA A 13 1.58 -17.31 -3.68
C ALA A 13 2.54 -18.50 -3.85
N THR A 14 2.81 -18.88 -5.11
CA THR A 14 3.80 -19.91 -5.48
C THR A 14 5.13 -19.60 -4.81
N SER A 15 5.52 -20.43 -3.84
CA SER A 15 6.76 -20.29 -3.07
C SER A 15 7.96 -20.57 -3.96
N ALA A 16 8.39 -19.57 -4.72
CA ALA A 16 9.79 -19.47 -5.07
C ALA A 16 10.54 -19.23 -3.76
N ALA A 17 11.46 -20.13 -3.41
CA ALA A 17 12.32 -19.99 -2.24
C ALA A 17 13.01 -18.62 -2.29
N ASN A 18 13.05 -17.92 -1.15
CA ASN A 18 13.68 -16.60 -1.02
C ASN A 18 13.04 -15.50 -1.89
N SER A 19 11.71 -15.44 -1.95
CA SER A 19 10.98 -14.40 -2.69
C SER A 19 10.37 -13.33 -1.78
N ILE A 20 10.53 -12.07 -2.19
CA ILE A 20 9.85 -10.92 -1.59
C ILE A 20 8.47 -10.77 -2.22
N ARG A 21 7.47 -10.51 -1.38
CA ARG A 21 6.07 -10.31 -1.79
C ARG A 21 5.55 -9.03 -1.18
N VAL A 22 4.74 -8.29 -1.95
CA VAL A 22 4.10 -7.06 -1.49
C VAL A 22 2.59 -7.25 -1.57
N ALA A 23 1.89 -6.86 -0.52
CA ALA A 23 0.45 -6.84 -0.45
C ALA A 23 -0.04 -5.40 -0.30
N VAL A 24 -1.05 -5.04 -1.11
CA VAL A 24 -1.67 -3.72 -1.11
C VAL A 24 -3.18 -3.91 -1.01
N GLY A 25 -3.83 -3.19 -0.10
CA GLY A 25 -5.28 -3.27 0.11
C GLY A 25 -5.88 -1.89 0.33
N ALA A 26 -6.97 -1.58 -0.38
CA ALA A 26 -7.71 -0.34 -0.24
C ALA A 26 -9.09 -0.62 0.38
N GLU A 27 -9.46 0.16 1.41
CA GLU A 27 -10.80 0.11 1.99
C GLU A 27 -11.19 1.48 2.55
N THR A 28 -10.89 1.76 3.83
CA THR A 28 -11.04 3.09 4.45
C THR A 28 -9.79 3.97 4.33
N GLY A 29 -8.72 3.35 3.84
CA GLY A 29 -7.39 3.89 3.62
C GLY A 29 -6.64 2.93 2.69
N LEU A 30 -5.34 3.11 2.54
CA LEU A 30 -4.49 2.25 1.71
C LEU A 30 -3.40 1.64 2.59
N GLY A 31 -3.49 0.33 2.78
CA GLY A 31 -2.48 -0.43 3.52
C GLY A 31 -1.47 -1.08 2.59
N VAL A 32 -0.20 -1.05 2.99
CA VAL A 32 0.90 -1.72 2.29
C VAL A 32 1.67 -2.56 3.30
N ALA A 33 1.94 -3.82 2.97
CA ALA A 33 2.83 -4.68 3.73
C ALA A 33 3.70 -5.48 2.78
N TRP A 34 4.81 -5.99 3.28
CA TRP A 34 5.63 -6.92 2.53
C TRP A 34 6.03 -8.12 3.39
N ALA A 35 6.38 -9.21 2.71
CA ALA A 35 6.75 -10.46 3.33
C ALA A 35 7.94 -11.08 2.61
N GLU A 36 8.82 -11.71 3.37
CA GLU A 36 9.91 -12.52 2.86
C GLU A 36 9.66 -13.99 3.23
N GLY A 37 9.74 -14.86 2.21
CA GLY A 37 9.69 -16.29 2.40
C GLY A 37 11.08 -16.80 2.73
N ASP A 38 11.26 -17.29 3.95
CA ASP A 38 12.48 -17.98 4.33
C ASP A 38 12.32 -19.48 4.02
N HIS A 39 13.38 -20.10 3.52
CA HIS A 39 13.39 -21.52 3.18
C HIS A 39 14.64 -22.18 3.77
N GLU A 40 14.88 -21.94 5.06
CA GLU A 40 15.76 -22.76 5.86
C GLU A 40 15.02 -24.00 6.38
N ASP A 41 15.60 -25.18 6.09
CA ASP A 41 15.28 -26.48 6.71
C ASP A 41 13.80 -26.90 6.77
N ASN A 42 13.15 -27.09 5.61
CA ASN A 42 11.80 -27.69 5.50
C ASN A 42 10.69 -26.96 6.29
N SER A 43 10.99 -25.78 6.83
CA SER A 43 10.08 -24.92 7.56
C SER A 43 9.70 -23.77 6.65
N ASN A 44 8.42 -23.71 6.25
CA ASN A 44 7.91 -22.60 5.46
C ASN A 44 7.58 -21.43 6.42
N THR A 45 8.61 -20.78 6.95
CA THR A 45 8.47 -19.55 7.74
C THR A 45 8.33 -18.35 6.81
N THR A 46 7.47 -17.40 7.19
CA THR A 46 7.28 -16.16 6.45
C THR A 46 7.32 -15.02 7.44
N SER A 47 8.31 -14.14 7.29
CA SER A 47 8.39 -12.89 8.04
C SER A 47 7.53 -11.85 7.33
N THR A 48 6.70 -11.14 8.09
CA THR A 48 5.81 -10.09 7.56
C THR A 48 6.14 -8.76 8.20
N HIS A 49 6.06 -7.70 7.40
CA HIS A 49 6.42 -6.35 7.80
C HIS A 49 5.29 -5.39 7.43
N ASP A 50 4.69 -4.80 8.46
CA ASP A 50 3.69 -3.73 8.30
C ASP A 50 4.38 -2.43 7.87
N THR A 51 3.75 -1.66 6.98
CA THR A 51 4.27 -0.36 6.52
C THR A 51 3.18 0.70 6.42
N GLU A 52 3.58 1.97 6.46
CA GLU A 52 2.72 3.12 6.16
C GLU A 52 2.78 3.52 4.68
N GLY A 53 3.08 2.56 3.80
CA GLY A 53 3.30 2.79 2.37
C GLY A 53 2.09 3.33 1.60
N GLY A 54 0.90 3.43 2.20
CA GLY A 54 -0.21 4.16 1.59
C GLY A 54 -0.13 5.68 1.73
N HIS A 55 0.66 6.17 2.69
CA HIS A 55 0.80 7.59 3.01
C HIS A 55 1.87 8.31 2.17
N ILE A 56 2.61 7.60 1.32
CA ILE A 56 3.60 8.23 0.43
C ILE A 56 2.89 9.16 -0.55
N ASP A 57 3.55 10.27 -0.87
CA ASP A 57 3.09 11.23 -1.87
C ASP A 57 2.93 10.58 -3.24
N PHE A 58 1.85 10.95 -3.91
CA PHE A 58 1.62 10.61 -5.30
C PHE A 58 2.71 11.22 -6.17
N ALA A 59 3.30 10.40 -7.03
CA ALA A 59 4.38 10.78 -7.94
C ALA A 59 3.83 10.84 -9.38
N PRO A 60 3.30 12.00 -9.83
CA PRO A 60 2.72 12.12 -11.17
C PRO A 60 3.79 12.00 -12.26
N VAL A 61 3.47 11.34 -13.37
CA VAL A 61 4.40 11.11 -14.49
C VAL A 61 4.03 11.87 -15.78
N ASP A 62 2.87 12.53 -15.83
CA ASP A 62 2.41 13.32 -16.97
C ASP A 62 1.62 14.57 -16.54
N GLU A 63 1.31 15.46 -17.49
CA GLU A 63 0.63 16.73 -17.22
C GLU A 63 -0.79 16.54 -16.65
N ILE A 64 -1.50 15.49 -17.07
CA ILE A 64 -2.85 15.18 -16.58
C ILE A 64 -2.77 14.75 -15.12
N GLN A 65 -1.80 13.89 -14.79
CA GLN A 65 -1.56 13.42 -13.44
C GLN A 65 -1.09 14.53 -12.51
N ILE A 66 -0.47 15.60 -13.01
CA ILE A 66 -0.07 16.77 -12.21
C ILE A 66 -1.28 17.59 -11.72
N GLU A 67 -2.38 17.61 -12.46
CA GLU A 67 -3.58 18.35 -12.05
C GLU A 67 -4.26 17.71 -10.82
N LEU A 68 -4.16 16.40 -10.67
CA LEU A 68 -4.72 15.65 -9.54
C LEU A 68 -4.16 16.10 -8.17
N PRO A 69 -2.84 16.09 -7.91
CA PRO A 69 -2.28 16.58 -6.66
C PRO A 69 -2.45 18.10 -6.50
N ARG A 70 -2.54 18.88 -7.59
CA ARG A 70 -2.86 20.32 -7.51
C ARG A 70 -4.24 20.54 -6.90
N PHE A 71 -5.23 19.79 -7.36
CA PHE A 71 -6.59 19.83 -6.83
C PHE A 71 -6.63 19.35 -5.37
N LEU A 72 -6.11 18.17 -5.07
CA LEU A 72 -6.16 17.58 -3.73
C LEU A 72 -5.40 18.40 -2.67
N ARG A 73 -4.31 19.06 -3.04
CA ARG A 73 -3.55 19.94 -2.11
C ARG A 73 -4.35 21.14 -1.65
N GLN A 74 -5.31 21.63 -2.44
CA GLN A 74 -6.16 22.76 -2.02
C GLN A 74 -7.01 22.40 -0.80
N SER A 75 -7.44 21.15 -0.68
CA SER A 75 -8.29 20.67 0.42
C SER A 75 -7.51 20.01 1.56
N PHE A 76 -6.37 19.37 1.27
CA PHE A 76 -5.69 18.49 2.21
C PHE A 76 -4.21 18.81 2.46
N GLY A 77 -3.61 19.78 1.76
CA GLY A 77 -2.21 20.16 1.92
C GLY A 77 -1.17 19.19 1.31
N HIS A 78 -1.51 17.91 1.16
CA HIS A 78 -0.71 16.90 0.45
C HIS A 78 -1.60 15.95 -0.36
N ALA A 79 -1.01 15.15 -1.25
CA ALA A 79 -1.73 14.15 -2.03
C ALA A 79 -1.00 12.81 -1.95
N SER A 80 -1.44 11.91 -1.07
CA SER A 80 -0.92 10.54 -0.93
C SER A 80 -1.71 9.54 -1.77
N TYR A 81 -1.14 8.35 -2.02
CA TYR A 81 -1.88 7.26 -2.68
C TYR A 81 -3.14 6.86 -1.93
N GLU A 82 -3.11 6.86 -0.59
CA GLU A 82 -4.31 6.66 0.23
C GLU A 82 -5.39 7.69 -0.09
N ARG A 83 -5.02 8.97 -0.20
CA ARG A 83 -5.98 10.05 -0.46
C ARG A 83 -6.59 9.96 -1.85
N ILE A 84 -5.90 9.38 -2.82
CA ILE A 84 -6.42 9.19 -4.18
C ILE A 84 -7.32 7.96 -4.25
N LEU A 85 -6.93 6.85 -3.60
CA LEU A 85 -7.55 5.53 -3.80
C LEU A 85 -8.62 5.16 -2.75
N TYR A 86 -8.69 5.87 -1.62
CA TYR A 86 -9.75 5.66 -0.64
C TYR A 86 -11.08 6.27 -1.12
N GLY A 87 -12.21 5.62 -0.82
CA GLY A 87 -13.57 6.08 -1.10
C GLY A 87 -13.87 7.54 -0.71
N GLY A 88 -13.26 8.10 0.34
CA GLY A 88 -13.38 9.53 0.65
C GLY A 88 -12.67 10.45 -0.36
N GLY A 89 -11.60 9.95 -1.00
CA GLY A 89 -10.88 10.59 -2.11
C GLY A 89 -11.58 10.43 -3.46
N LEU A 90 -12.11 9.24 -3.73
CA LEU A 90 -12.91 8.94 -4.92
C LEU A 90 -14.21 9.74 -4.99
N VAL A 91 -14.82 10.04 -3.84
CA VAL A 91 -16.01 10.91 -3.73
C VAL A 91 -15.63 12.40 -3.78
N SER A 92 -14.37 12.75 -3.51
CA SER A 92 -13.86 14.13 -3.55
C SER A 92 -13.34 14.54 -4.93
N LEU A 93 -13.21 13.60 -5.87
CA LEU A 93 -12.85 13.82 -7.28
C LEU A 93 -14.11 14.06 -8.13
#